data_AF-A0A3B9KQ52-F1
#
_entry.id   AF-A0A3B9KQ52-F1
#
_cell.length_a   1.000
_cell.length_b   1.000
_cell.length_c   1.000
_cell.angle_alpha   90.00
_cell.angle_beta   90.00
_cell.angle_gamma   90.00
#
_symmetry.space_group_name_H-M   'P 1'
#
loop_
_entity.id
_entity.type
_entity.pdbx_description
1 polymer ?
#
loop_
_entity_poly.entity_id
_entity_poly.type
_entity_poly.pdbx_seq_one_letter_code
_entity_poly.pdbx_strand_id
1 'polypeptide(L)'
;MKKITRRDFIKTGTAGIILAGMPLTLSNCLKRPGSAAPKNLGEYFSFFGVDEEIIRKTLETALSEGGDYADLFFEYSTGNSVVMENNTVNRAYIESSLGMGVRVLKGDKTGYSFTEEISPEKMQSVARTAAKIAGSP
;
A
#
# COMPACT_ATOMS: atom_id res chain seq x y z
N MET A 1 41.35 19.31 5.54
CA MET A 1 40.07 19.01 6.23
C MET A 1 39.16 18.27 5.26
N LYS A 2 38.65 17.08 5.61
CA LYS A 2 37.85 16.24 4.69
C LYS A 2 36.45 16.87 4.52
N LYS A 3 36.02 17.08 3.27
CA LYS A 3 34.72 17.73 2.96
C LYS A 3 33.60 16.72 3.19
N ILE A 4 32.86 16.85 4.28
CA ILE A 4 31.73 15.97 4.62
C ILE A 4 30.51 16.41 3.81
N THR A 5 29.92 15.50 3.04
CA THR A 5 28.69 15.77 2.30
C THR A 5 27.45 15.48 3.16
N ARG A 6 26.31 16.12 2.87
CA ARG A 6 25.04 15.91 3.61
C ARG A 6 24.64 14.43 3.72
N ARG A 7 24.93 13.66 2.68
CA ARG A 7 24.67 12.21 2.63
C ARG A 7 25.54 11.43 3.61
N ASP A 8 26.80 11.85 3.80
CA ASP A 8 27.69 11.25 4.79
C ASP A 8 27.26 11.62 6.22
N PHE A 9 26.80 12.87 6.42
CA PHE A 9 26.28 13.31 7.71
C PHE A 9 25.04 12.51 8.16
N ILE A 10 24.10 12.20 7.25
CA ILE A 10 22.92 11.39 7.59
C ILE A 10 23.32 9.95 7.93
N LYS A 11 24.26 9.35 7.18
CA LYS A 11 24.75 7.99 7.47
C LYS A 11 25.51 7.90 8.80
N THR A 12 26.31 8.92 9.12
CA THR A 12 27.07 8.96 10.37
C THR A 12 26.19 9.38 11.57
N GLY A 13 25.19 10.23 11.35
CA GLY A 13 24.24 10.67 12.38
C GLY A 13 23.32 9.57 12.90
N THR A 14 22.90 8.64 12.03
CA THR A 14 22.10 7.47 12.45
C THR A 14 22.89 6.44 13.27
N ALA A 15 24.23 6.51 13.26
CA ALA A 15 25.07 5.62 14.06
C ALA A 15 25.40 6.17 15.47
N GLY A 16 25.05 7.44 15.78
CA GLY A 16 25.69 8.18 16.87
C GLY A 16 24.84 8.59 18.08
N ILE A 17 23.50 8.55 18.04
CA ILE A 17 22.68 9.18 19.11
C ILE A 17 21.77 8.21 19.91
N ILE A 18 21.69 6.92 19.59
CA ILE A 18 20.76 6.03 20.30
C ILE A 18 21.38 4.68 20.65
N LEU A 19 22.36 4.65 21.57
CA LEU A 19 22.88 3.38 22.10
C LEU A 19 23.27 3.38 23.59
N ALA A 20 23.35 4.53 24.26
CA ALA A 20 23.82 4.57 25.66
C ALA A 20 22.70 4.48 26.72
N GLY A 21 21.42 4.65 26.35
CA GLY A 21 20.32 4.69 27.32
C GLY A 21 19.02 4.02 26.87
N MET A 22 18.99 3.43 25.67
CA MET A 22 17.84 2.62 25.27
C MET A 22 18.04 1.19 25.77
N PRO A 23 17.07 0.61 26.49
CA PRO A 23 17.05 -0.82 26.75
C PRO A 23 17.16 -1.56 25.42
N LEU A 24 18.02 -2.58 25.33
CA LEU A 24 18.17 -3.44 24.14
C LEU A 24 16.82 -4.01 23.65
N THR A 25 15.80 -4.04 24.52
CA THR A 25 14.43 -4.47 24.22
C THR A 25 13.67 -3.51 23.31
N LEU A 26 14.05 -2.23 23.25
CA LEU A 26 13.40 -1.21 22.40
C LEU A 26 13.97 -1.19 20.96
N SER A 27 15.11 -1.83 20.72
CA SER A 27 15.68 -2.00 19.38
C SER A 27 14.75 -2.74 18.42
N ASN A 28 13.88 -3.63 18.95
CA ASN A 28 12.84 -4.31 18.17
C ASN A 28 11.63 -3.41 17.85
N CYS A 29 11.46 -2.29 18.56
CA CYS A 29 10.40 -1.32 18.27
C CYS A 29 10.77 -0.42 17.08
N LEU A 30 12.07 -0.14 16.88
CA LEU A 30 12.58 0.59 15.70
C LEU A 30 12.84 -0.31 14.48
N LYS A 31 13.01 -1.62 14.67
CA LYS A 31 12.97 -2.59 13.59
C LYS A 31 11.53 -2.71 13.11
N ARG A 32 11.10 -1.86 12.17
CA ARG A 32 9.88 -2.05 11.37
C ARG A 32 9.85 -3.49 10.84
N PRO A 33 9.03 -4.40 11.39
CA PRO A 33 8.76 -5.67 10.75
C PRO A 33 7.64 -5.39 9.74
N GLY A 34 7.94 -4.69 8.65
CA GLY A 34 6.87 -4.28 7.75
C GLY A 34 7.22 -3.26 6.66
N SER A 35 8.47 -3.19 6.20
CA SER A 35 8.79 -2.32 5.05
C SER A 35 9.82 -2.91 4.09
N ALA A 36 9.94 -4.24 4.05
CA ALA A 36 10.45 -4.86 2.84
C ALA A 36 9.28 -4.91 1.86
N ALA A 37 9.29 -4.02 0.86
CA ALA A 37 8.43 -4.22 -0.29
C ALA A 37 8.66 -5.66 -0.79
N PRO A 38 7.59 -6.40 -1.13
CA PRO A 38 7.71 -7.77 -1.61
C PRO A 38 8.71 -7.77 -2.77
N LYS A 39 9.69 -8.67 -2.70
CA LYS A 39 10.76 -8.72 -3.72
C LYS A 39 10.19 -9.10 -5.09
N ASN A 40 9.06 -9.80 -5.09
CA ASN A 40 8.31 -10.20 -6.27
C ASN A 40 6.86 -9.71 -6.19
N LEU A 41 6.38 -9.11 -7.27
CA LEU A 41 4.99 -8.66 -7.40
C LEU A 41 3.98 -9.82 -7.28
N GLY A 42 4.36 -11.02 -7.76
CA GLY A 42 3.55 -12.23 -7.62
C GLY A 42 3.34 -12.68 -6.18
N GLU A 43 4.34 -12.51 -5.30
CA GLU A 43 4.22 -12.83 -3.87
C GLU A 43 3.23 -11.89 -3.17
N TYR A 44 3.20 -10.62 -3.57
CA TYR A 44 2.25 -9.64 -3.04
C TYR A 44 0.81 -10.04 -3.34
N PHE A 45 0.50 -10.35 -4.61
CA PHE A 45 -0.85 -10.70 -5.02
C PHE A 45 -1.30 -12.07 -4.50
N SER A 46 -0.38 -13.03 -4.40
CA SER A 46 -0.67 -14.36 -3.82
C SER A 46 -1.16 -14.26 -2.38
N PHE A 47 -0.63 -13.32 -1.60
CA PHE A 47 -1.08 -13.10 -0.21
C PHE A 47 -2.56 -12.71 -0.12
N PHE A 48 -3.10 -12.03 -1.12
CA PHE A 48 -4.52 -11.64 -1.20
C PHE A 48 -5.38 -12.63 -2.00
N GLY A 49 -4.82 -13.78 -2.41
CA GLY A 49 -5.53 -14.74 -3.26
C GLY A 49 -5.82 -14.22 -4.67
N VAL A 50 -5.03 -13.24 -5.15
CA VAL A 50 -5.15 -12.68 -6.49
C VAL A 50 -4.09 -13.32 -7.38
N ASP A 51 -4.52 -13.92 -8.48
CA ASP A 51 -3.64 -14.43 -9.54
C ASP A 51 -3.67 -13.51 -10.78
N GLU A 52 -2.79 -13.82 -11.72
CA GLU A 52 -2.68 -13.08 -12.99
C GLU A 52 -3.96 -13.18 -13.84
N GLU A 53 -4.69 -14.30 -13.76
CA GLU A 53 -5.91 -14.52 -14.52
C GLU A 53 -7.04 -13.59 -14.05
N ILE A 54 -7.19 -13.43 -12.73
CA ILE A 54 -8.14 -12.52 -12.10
C ILE A 54 -7.80 -11.08 -12.46
N ILE A 55 -6.53 -10.69 -12.39
CA ILE A 55 -6.06 -9.35 -12.78
C ILE A 55 -6.41 -9.07 -14.24
N ARG A 56 -6.06 -10.00 -15.15
CA ARG A 56 -6.35 -9.87 -16.59
C ARG A 56 -7.86 -9.73 -16.84
N LYS A 57 -8.68 -10.61 -16.27
CA LYS A 57 -10.15 -10.56 -16.40
C LYS A 57 -10.73 -9.25 -15.85
N THR A 58 -10.14 -8.71 -14.79
CA THR A 58 -10.59 -7.45 -14.17
C THR A 58 -10.26 -6.26 -15.06
N LEU A 59 -9.06 -6.23 -15.65
CA LEU A 59 -8.67 -5.21 -16.63
C LEU A 59 -9.53 -5.28 -17.90
N GLU A 60 -9.80 -6.47 -18.42
CA GLU A 60 -10.72 -6.66 -19.56
C GLU A 60 -12.11 -6.09 -19.28
N THR A 61 -12.60 -6.30 -18.07
CA THR A 61 -13.89 -5.76 -17.62
C THR A 61 -13.85 -4.25 -17.42
N ALA A 62 -12.73 -3.70 -16.93
CA ALA A 62 -12.55 -2.26 -16.81
C ALA A 62 -12.55 -1.55 -18.18
N LEU A 63 -12.06 -2.24 -19.22
CA LEU A 63 -11.99 -1.72 -20.59
C LEU A 63 -13.24 -2.05 -21.43
N SER A 64 -14.25 -2.73 -20.88
CA SER A 64 -15.39 -3.26 -21.65
C SER A 64 -16.26 -2.19 -22.32
N GLU A 65 -16.23 -0.96 -21.82
CA GLU A 65 -16.98 0.20 -22.36
C GLU A 65 -16.15 1.05 -23.34
N GLY A 66 -15.02 0.51 -23.81
CA GLY A 66 -14.12 1.18 -24.77
C GLY A 66 -13.25 2.26 -24.14
N GLY A 67 -12.67 1.96 -22.97
CA GLY A 67 -11.61 2.80 -22.39
C GLY A 67 -10.30 2.64 -23.16
N ASP A 68 -9.50 3.71 -23.23
CA ASP A 68 -8.18 3.72 -23.87
C ASP A 68 -7.10 3.13 -22.95
N TYR A 69 -7.30 3.28 -21.64
CA TYR A 69 -6.36 2.82 -20.62
C TYR A 69 -7.10 2.43 -19.34
N ALA A 70 -6.58 1.41 -18.66
CA ALA A 70 -7.02 1.06 -17.32
C ALA A 70 -5.84 0.62 -16.45
N ASP A 71 -5.90 0.96 -15.16
CA ASP A 71 -4.99 0.45 -14.14
C ASP A 71 -5.76 -0.09 -12.93
N LEU A 72 -5.13 -1.02 -12.24
CA LEU A 72 -5.55 -1.53 -10.95
C LEU A 72 -4.49 -1.13 -9.92
N PHE A 73 -4.92 -0.50 -8.83
CA PHE A 73 -4.05 -0.16 -7.71
C PHE A 73 -4.46 -0.96 -6.49
N PHE A 74 -3.54 -1.72 -5.90
CA PHE A 74 -3.78 -2.52 -4.71
C PHE A 74 -2.99 -1.96 -3.55
N GLU A 75 -3.66 -1.76 -2.43
CA GLU A 75 -3.05 -1.26 -1.20
C GLU A 75 -3.25 -2.23 -0.06
N TYR A 76 -2.19 -2.46 0.70
CA TYR A 76 -2.24 -3.06 2.01
C TYR A 76 -1.30 -2.32 2.94
N SER A 77 -1.84 -1.78 4.03
CA SER A 77 -1.12 -0.99 5.01
C SER A 77 -1.47 -1.48 6.40
N THR A 78 -0.47 -1.63 7.26
CA THR A 78 -0.68 -1.93 8.68
C THR A 78 0.08 -0.93 9.54
N GLY A 79 -0.56 -0.50 10.62
CA GLY A 79 -0.04 0.49 11.54
C GLY A 79 -0.27 0.06 12.97
N ASN A 80 0.76 0.16 13.81
CA ASN A 80 0.63 -0.09 15.24
C ASN A 80 0.96 1.20 15.99
N SER A 81 0.13 1.59 16.94
CA SER A 81 0.41 2.73 17.81
C SER A 81 0.17 2.38 19.28
N VAL A 82 1.02 2.91 20.15
CA VAL A 82 0.92 2.69 21.61
C VAL A 82 1.00 4.05 22.29
N VAL A 83 0.05 4.32 23.17
CA VAL A 83 -0.05 5.56 23.94
C VAL A 83 0.24 5.25 25.40
N MET A 84 1.24 5.94 25.96
CA MET A 84 1.72 5.79 27.33
C MET A 84 1.59 7.11 28.08
N GLU A 85 1.03 7.05 29.30
CA GLU A 85 0.88 8.17 30.22
C GLU A 85 1.22 7.70 31.63
N ASN A 86 1.86 8.54 32.45
CA ASN A 86 2.23 8.21 33.83
C ASN A 86 3.00 6.89 33.98
N ASN A 87 3.98 6.64 33.10
CA ASN A 87 4.81 5.41 33.05
C ASN A 87 3.99 4.11 32.87
N THR A 88 2.75 4.22 32.40
CA THR A 88 1.83 3.09 32.16
C THR A 88 1.26 3.16 30.75
N VAL A 89 1.18 2.02 30.05
CA VAL A 89 0.49 1.98 28.75
C VAL A 89 -1.00 2.20 28.98
N ASN A 90 -1.53 3.26 28.39
CA ASN A 90 -2.95 3.60 28.49
C ASN A 90 -3.73 2.92 27.35
N ARG A 91 -3.22 3.03 26.10
CA ARG A 91 -3.91 2.51 24.90
C ARG A 91 -2.93 1.90 23.91
N ALA A 92 -3.39 0.91 23.16
CA ALA A 92 -2.67 0.34 22.02
C ALA A 92 -3.66 0.09 20.87
N TYR A 93 -3.25 0.43 19.65
CA TYR A 93 -4.03 0.30 18.43
C TYR A 93 -3.27 -0.49 17.39
N ILE A 94 -4.01 -1.31 16.65
CA ILE A 94 -3.56 -1.98 15.43
C ILE A 94 -4.56 -1.57 14.35
N GLU A 95 -4.07 -0.94 13.31
CA GLU A 95 -4.80 -0.51 12.14
C GLU A 95 -4.35 -1.35 10.95
N SER A 96 -5.31 -1.79 10.14
CA SER A 96 -5.04 -2.50 8.90
C SER A 96 -6.00 -1.98 7.84
N SER A 97 -5.45 -1.51 6.73
CA SER A 97 -6.18 -1.05 5.56
C SER A 97 -5.83 -1.95 4.38
N LEU A 98 -6.85 -2.42 3.66
CA LEU A 98 -6.73 -3.25 2.47
C LEU A 98 -7.71 -2.73 1.43
N GLY A 99 -7.30 -2.66 0.18
CA GLY A 99 -8.23 -2.33 -0.89
C GLY A 99 -7.65 -2.37 -2.29
N MET A 100 -8.54 -2.23 -3.26
CA MET A 100 -8.21 -2.10 -4.67
C MET A 100 -9.00 -0.94 -5.29
N GLY A 101 -8.29 -0.06 -5.98
CA GLY A 101 -8.84 0.95 -6.87
C GLY A 101 -8.73 0.53 -8.33
N VAL A 102 -9.70 0.94 -9.15
CA VAL A 102 -9.69 0.77 -10.60
C VAL A 102 -9.88 2.13 -11.24
N ARG A 103 -8.98 2.49 -12.14
CA ARG A 103 -9.09 3.71 -12.96
C ARG A 103 -9.21 3.32 -14.43
N VAL A 104 -10.11 3.99 -15.14
CA VAL A 104 -10.32 3.83 -16.58
C VAL A 104 -10.30 5.21 -17.23
N LEU A 105 -9.55 5.37 -18.32
CA LEU A 105 -9.47 6.60 -19.11
C LEU A 105 -10.13 6.39 -20.46
N LYS A 106 -10.92 7.37 -20.92
CA LYS A 106 -11.54 7.39 -22.25
C LYS A 106 -11.54 8.82 -22.79
N GLY A 107 -10.59 9.14 -23.65
CA GLY A 107 -10.26 10.51 -24.02
C GLY A 107 -9.95 11.36 -22.77
N ASP A 108 -10.71 12.43 -22.58
CA ASP A 108 -10.58 13.32 -21.42
C ASP A 108 -11.39 12.86 -20.19
N LYS A 109 -12.15 11.75 -20.30
CA LYS A 109 -12.97 11.23 -19.20
C LYS A 109 -12.18 10.24 -18.35
N THR A 110 -12.37 10.32 -17.04
CA THR A 110 -11.79 9.38 -16.07
C THR A 110 -12.91 8.74 -15.24
N GLY A 111 -12.98 7.41 -15.28
CA GLY A 111 -13.78 6.61 -14.38
C GLY A 111 -12.92 6.06 -13.25
N TYR A 112 -13.38 6.20 -12.02
CA TYR A 112 -12.70 5.65 -10.85
C TYR A 112 -13.70 4.98 -9.91
N SER A 113 -13.29 3.85 -9.34
CA SER A 113 -14.05 3.11 -8.35
C SER A 113 -13.09 2.32 -7.47
N PHE A 114 -13.49 1.97 -6.25
CA PHE A 114 -12.65 1.25 -5.30
C PHE A 114 -13.46 0.27 -4.44
N THR A 115 -12.77 -0.68 -3.82
CA THR A 115 -13.31 -1.65 -2.85
C THR A 115 -12.29 -1.91 -1.75
N GLU A 116 -12.76 -2.12 -0.52
CA GLU A 116 -11.94 -2.61 0.60
C GLU A 116 -11.90 -4.14 0.68
N GLU A 117 -12.69 -4.82 -0.16
CA GLU A 117 -12.77 -6.28 -0.25
C GLU A 117 -12.10 -6.77 -1.54
N ILE A 118 -11.10 -7.65 -1.39
CA ILE A 118 -10.40 -8.32 -2.49
C ILE A 118 -11.00 -9.71 -2.70
N SER A 119 -12.05 -9.77 -3.50
CA SER A 119 -12.65 -11.02 -4.00
C SER A 119 -12.93 -10.88 -5.50
N PRO A 120 -12.87 -11.96 -6.30
CA PRO A 120 -13.08 -11.88 -7.74
C PRO A 120 -14.39 -11.18 -8.11
N GLU A 121 -15.46 -11.43 -7.37
CA GLU A 121 -16.78 -10.80 -7.59
C GLU A 121 -16.74 -9.28 -7.37
N LYS A 122 -16.11 -8.83 -6.29
CA LYS A 122 -15.99 -7.39 -5.97
C LYS A 122 -15.07 -6.67 -6.92
N MET A 123 -13.94 -7.28 -7.28
CA MET A 123 -13.01 -6.74 -8.27
C MET A 123 -13.70 -6.50 -9.60
N GLN A 124 -14.47 -7.49 -10.06
CA GLN A 124 -15.27 -7.41 -11.28
C GLN A 124 -16.36 -6.34 -11.19
N SER A 125 -17.02 -6.22 -10.03
CA SER A 125 -18.04 -5.20 -9.80
C SER A 125 -17.47 -3.79 -9.85
N VAL A 126 -16.35 -3.54 -9.16
CA VAL A 126 -15.68 -2.24 -9.16
C VAL A 126 -15.18 -1.87 -10.55
N ALA A 127 -14.61 -2.83 -11.29
CA ALA A 127 -14.15 -2.62 -12.66
C ALA A 127 -15.31 -2.19 -13.58
N ARG A 128 -16.47 -2.88 -13.51
CA ARG A 128 -17.67 -2.47 -14.26
C ARG A 128 -18.15 -1.07 -13.91
N THR A 129 -18.10 -0.70 -12.62
CA THR A 129 -18.48 0.64 -12.19
C THR A 129 -17.53 1.70 -12.78
N ALA A 130 -16.21 1.49 -12.69
CA ALA A 130 -15.24 2.41 -13.28
C ALA A 130 -15.41 2.54 -14.80
N ALA A 131 -15.62 1.42 -15.50
CA ALA A 131 -15.88 1.39 -16.94
C ALA A 131 -17.11 2.22 -17.32
N LYS A 132 -18.23 2.05 -16.60
CA LYS A 132 -19.46 2.81 -16.82
C LYS A 132 -19.29 4.31 -16.58
N ILE A 133 -18.54 4.69 -15.54
CA ILE A 133 -18.28 6.11 -15.26
C ILE A 133 -17.48 6.74 -16.42
N ALA A 134 -16.43 6.06 -16.90
CA ALA A 134 -15.64 6.55 -18.04
C ALA A 134 -16.43 6.52 -19.37
N GLY A 135 -17.29 5.52 -19.55
CA GLY A 135 -18.09 5.31 -20.75
C GLY A 135 -19.36 6.15 -20.84
N SER A 136 -19.77 6.81 -19.76
CA SER A 136 -20.98 7.64 -19.73
C SER A 136 -20.90 8.81 -20.73
N PRO A 137 -22.02 9.23 -21.34
CA PRO A 137 -22.08 10.32 -22.33
C PRO A 137 -21.47 11.64 -21.85
#